data_AF-A0A445DTS1-F1
#
_entry.id   AF-A0A445DTS1-F1
#
_cell.length_a   1.000
_cell.length_b   1.000
_cell.length_c   1.000
_cell.angle_alpha   90.00
_cell.angle_beta   90.00
_cell.angle_gamma   90.00
#
_symmetry.space_group_name_H-M   'P 1'
#
loop_
_entity.id
_entity.type
_entity.pdbx_description
1 polymer ?
#
loop_
_entity_poly.entity_id
_entity_poly.type
_entity_poly.pdbx_seq_one_letter_code
_entity_poly.pdbx_strand_id
1 'polypeptide(L)'
;MLLVSASTEPLQMAGSSKTTRKEGNVPVEHEYPLNLLPPDIWVRIATKVASNLMHDLFNMQTSCKVFLDAASSEAVYKHAMMQVIPLVSFLFYLDRPERKFLDRCVKAENADAILR
;
A
#
# COMPACT_ATOMS: atom_id res chain seq x y z
N MET A 1 23.11 32.96 37.99
CA MET A 1 24.28 33.54 38.69
C MET A 1 24.21 33.03 40.11
N LEU A 2 25.08 32.18 40.65
CA LEU A 2 26.51 31.92 40.42
C LEU A 2 26.80 30.40 40.44
N LEU A 3 27.75 29.95 39.60
CA LEU A 3 28.50 28.71 39.78
C LEU A 3 29.56 28.91 40.88
N VAL A 4 29.83 27.89 41.69
CA VAL A 4 31.21 27.50 42.01
C VAL A 4 31.27 26.02 42.37
N SER A 5 32.24 25.33 41.75
CA SER A 5 32.53 23.91 41.89
C SER A 5 33.67 23.70 42.91
N ALA A 6 33.72 22.51 43.53
CA ALA A 6 34.83 21.54 43.40
C ALA A 6 35.24 20.81 44.70
N SER A 7 35.58 19.53 44.47
CA SER A 7 36.58 18.71 45.16
C SER A 7 36.14 17.89 46.38
N THR A 8 36.19 16.56 46.26
CA THR A 8 37.22 15.68 46.90
C THR A 8 36.86 14.20 46.63
N GLU A 9 37.64 13.50 45.81
CA GLU A 9 37.75 12.02 45.76
C GLU A 9 38.69 11.52 46.89
N PRO A 10 38.85 10.23 47.23
CA PRO A 10 38.08 9.01 46.90
C PRO A 10 37.79 8.12 48.15
N LEU A 11 36.91 7.12 48.05
CA LEU A 11 36.99 5.93 48.91
C LEU A 11 36.59 4.68 48.11
N GLN A 12 37.59 3.87 47.79
CA GLN A 12 37.39 2.54 47.25
C GLN A 12 36.89 1.59 48.36
N MET A 13 35.92 0.74 48.02
CA MET A 13 35.82 -0.58 48.63
C MET A 13 35.39 -1.61 47.59
N ALA A 14 36.15 -2.69 47.54
CA ALA A 14 35.95 -3.84 46.68
C ALA A 14 34.72 -4.65 47.12
N GLY A 15 33.92 -5.08 46.16
CA GLY A 15 32.84 -6.03 46.34
C GLY A 15 32.53 -6.72 45.01
N SER A 16 33.24 -7.81 44.73
CA SER A 16 32.93 -8.72 43.63
C SER A 16 31.70 -9.55 43.99
N SER A 17 30.65 -9.52 43.17
CA SER A 17 29.68 -10.61 43.11
C SER A 17 29.14 -10.80 41.69
N LYS A 18 29.03 -12.06 41.32
CA LYS A 18 28.89 -12.60 39.96
C LYS A 18 27.46 -12.50 39.45
N THR A 19 27.35 -12.15 38.17
CA THR A 19 26.40 -12.63 37.14
C THR A 19 24.95 -12.93 37.55
N THR A 20 23.98 -12.20 36.99
CA THR A 20 22.91 -12.82 36.19
C THR A 20 22.49 -11.87 35.07
N ARG A 21 22.74 -12.30 33.83
CA ARG A 21 22.23 -11.69 32.61
C ARG A 21 20.74 -12.02 32.55
N LYS A 22 19.85 -11.06 32.78
CA LYS A 22 18.45 -11.16 32.36
C LYS A 22 18.23 -10.24 31.18
N GLU A 23 18.49 -10.84 30.03
CA GLU A 23 17.66 -10.76 28.82
C GLU A 23 16.80 -9.50 28.75
N GLY A 24 17.35 -8.49 28.07
CA GLY A 24 16.58 -7.35 27.64
C GLY A 24 15.44 -7.87 26.78
N ASN A 25 14.21 -7.61 27.21
CA ASN A 25 13.06 -7.68 26.34
C ASN A 25 13.20 -6.52 25.35
N VAL A 26 14.00 -6.73 24.32
CA VAL A 26 13.95 -5.93 23.10
C VAL A 26 12.55 -6.21 22.53
N PRO A 27 11.66 -5.22 22.37
CA PRO A 27 10.53 -5.42 21.50
C PRO A 27 11.12 -5.76 20.14
N VAL A 28 10.95 -7.01 19.70
CA VAL A 28 11.28 -7.40 18.34
C VAL A 28 10.28 -6.64 17.47
N GLU A 29 10.65 -5.42 17.09
CA GLU A 29 10.08 -4.70 15.96
C GLU A 29 10.25 -5.65 14.78
N HIS A 30 9.22 -6.46 14.53
CA HIS A 30 9.18 -7.27 13.34
C HIS A 30 8.83 -6.32 12.20
N GLU A 31 9.81 -5.53 11.77
CA GLU A 31 9.79 -4.86 10.48
C GLU A 31 9.73 -5.96 9.44
N TYR A 32 8.52 -6.43 9.13
CA TYR A 32 8.30 -7.27 7.97
C TYR A 32 8.55 -6.37 6.77
N PRO A 33 9.61 -6.57 5.97
CA PRO A 33 9.84 -5.71 4.85
C PRO A 33 8.71 -5.99 3.86
N LEU A 34 7.84 -5.01 3.61
CA LEU A 34 6.89 -5.06 2.48
C LEU A 34 7.64 -5.18 1.13
N ASN A 35 8.97 -5.09 1.14
CA ASN A 35 9.87 -5.48 0.06
C ASN A 35 9.96 -7.00 -0.17
N LEU A 36 9.13 -7.82 0.49
CA LEU A 36 9.11 -9.28 0.32
C LEU A 36 8.71 -9.70 -1.10
N LEU A 37 7.83 -8.91 -1.72
CA LEU A 37 7.32 -9.20 -3.05
C LEU A 37 8.02 -8.31 -4.09
N PRO A 38 8.33 -8.88 -5.28
CA PRO A 38 8.71 -8.10 -6.43
C PRO A 38 7.72 -6.96 -6.74
N PRO A 39 8.18 -5.79 -7.22
CA PRO A 39 7.33 -4.62 -7.47
C PRO A 39 6.13 -4.89 -8.39
N ASP A 40 6.29 -5.77 -9.37
CA ASP A 40 5.23 -6.17 -10.31
C ASP A 40 4.07 -6.91 -9.62
N ILE A 41 4.36 -7.69 -8.57
CA ILE A 41 3.32 -8.34 -7.76
C ILE A 41 2.51 -7.30 -7.01
N TRP A 42 3.15 -6.27 -6.45
CA TRP A 42 2.44 -5.17 -5.79
C TRP A 42 1.54 -4.39 -6.75
N VAL A 43 2.01 -4.13 -7.98
CA VAL A 43 1.19 -3.51 -9.03
C VAL A 43 -0.03 -4.38 -9.37
N ARG A 44 0.13 -5.71 -9.41
CA ARG A 44 -0.97 -6.65 -9.68
C ARG A 44 -1.99 -6.69 -8.53
N ILE A 45 -1.52 -6.59 -7.28
CA ILE A 45 -2.38 -6.44 -6.10
C ILE A 45 -3.14 -5.12 -6.17
N ALA A 46 -2.45 -4.00 -6.39
CA ALA A 46 -3.07 -2.68 -6.50
C ALA A 46 -4.12 -2.63 -7.62
N THR A 47 -3.85 -3.28 -8.76
CA THR A 47 -4.82 -3.45 -9.85
C THR A 47 -6.08 -4.17 -9.39
N LYS A 48 -5.94 -5.24 -8.62
CA LYS A 48 -7.08 -6.02 -8.10
C LYS A 48 -7.89 -5.20 -7.08
N VAL A 49 -7.21 -4.45 -6.21
CA VAL A 49 -7.83 -3.52 -5.26
C VAL A 49 -8.65 -2.46 -5.99
N ALA A 50 -8.03 -1.77 -6.96
CA ALA A 50 -8.66 -0.73 -7.77
C ALA A 50 -9.88 -1.21 -8.55
N SER A 51 -9.80 -2.42 -9.12
CA SER A 51 -10.89 -3.02 -9.92
C SER A 51 -12.11 -3.41 -9.06
N ASN A 52 -11.90 -3.69 -7.77
CA ASN A 52 -13.00 -3.93 -6.83
C ASN A 52 -13.63 -2.61 -6.39
N LEU A 53 -12.80 -1.66 -5.91
CA LEU A 53 -13.24 -0.35 -5.48
C LEU A 53 -12.10 0.66 -5.53
N MET A 54 -12.28 1.71 -6.35
CA MET A 54 -11.30 2.79 -6.49
C MET A 54 -10.97 3.50 -5.16
N HIS A 55 -11.92 3.58 -4.23
CA HIS A 55 -11.70 4.12 -2.89
C HIS A 55 -10.61 3.36 -2.12
N ASP A 56 -10.57 2.03 -2.24
CA ASP A 56 -9.60 1.20 -1.53
C ASP A 56 -8.19 1.36 -2.11
N LEU A 57 -8.08 1.76 -3.38
CA LEU A 57 -6.79 2.13 -3.96
C LEU A 57 -6.22 3.39 -3.31
N PHE A 58 -7.05 4.40 -3.01
CA PHE A 58 -6.59 5.60 -2.29
C PHE A 58 -6.18 5.28 -0.85
N ASN A 59 -6.90 4.37 -0.18
CA ASN A 59 -6.50 3.87 1.14
C ASN A 59 -5.15 3.15 1.06
N MET A 60 -4.94 2.33 0.02
CA MET A 60 -3.66 1.66 -0.23
C MET A 60 -2.52 2.67 -0.44
N GLN A 61 -2.74 3.75 -1.20
CA GLN A 61 -1.71 4.80 -1.42
C GLN A 61 -1.25 5.47 -0.12
N THR A 62 -2.13 5.61 0.87
CA THR A 62 -1.85 6.37 2.09
C THR A 62 -1.22 5.54 3.21
N SER A 63 -1.13 4.20 3.07
CA SER A 63 -0.66 3.34 4.15
C SER A 63 0.86 3.24 4.23
N CYS A 64 1.57 3.09 3.10
CA CYS A 64 3.03 2.94 3.10
C CYS A 64 3.65 3.25 1.74
N LYS A 65 4.98 3.45 1.72
CA LYS A 65 5.73 3.81 0.51
C LYS A 65 5.62 2.77 -0.61
N VAL A 66 5.76 1.48 -0.28
CA VAL A 66 5.67 0.39 -1.28
C VAL A 66 4.30 0.39 -1.97
N PHE A 67 3.24 0.65 -1.22
CA PHE A 67 1.90 0.71 -1.76
C PHE A 67 1.65 1.99 -2.53
N LEU A 68 2.18 3.13 -2.08
CA LEU A 68 2.15 4.37 -2.84
C LEU A 68 2.78 4.18 -4.22
N ASP A 69 3.97 3.59 -4.28
CA ASP A 69 4.70 3.36 -5.52
C ASP A 69 3.91 2.42 -6.46
N ALA A 70 3.37 1.32 -5.92
CA ALA A 70 2.60 0.36 -6.71
C ALA A 70 1.24 0.89 -7.18
N ALA A 71 0.49 1.55 -6.29
CA ALA A 71 -0.85 2.07 -6.55
C ALA A 71 -0.84 3.35 -7.42
N SER A 72 0.30 4.02 -7.53
CA SER A 72 0.48 5.16 -8.44
C SER A 72 0.91 4.74 -9.85
N SER A 73 1.11 3.44 -10.09
CA SER A 73 1.46 2.92 -11.42
C SER A 73 0.32 3.18 -12.41
N GLU A 74 0.67 3.75 -13.58
CA GLU A 74 -0.29 4.05 -14.64
C GLU A 74 -1.08 2.80 -15.10
N ALA A 75 -0.42 1.63 -15.05
CA ALA A 75 -1.02 0.35 -15.39
C ALA A 75 -2.23 0.01 -14.50
N VAL A 76 -2.19 0.40 -13.22
CA VAL A 76 -3.28 0.16 -12.26
C VAL A 76 -4.54 0.91 -12.69
N TYR A 77 -4.41 2.22 -12.96
CA TYR A 77 -5.56 3.04 -13.33
C TYR A 77 -6.14 2.63 -14.69
N LYS A 78 -5.28 2.42 -15.69
CA LYS A 78 -5.71 1.94 -17.02
C LYS A 78 -6.47 0.62 -16.92
N HIS A 79 -5.93 -0.34 -16.19
CA HIS A 79 -6.56 -1.65 -16.07
C HIS A 79 -7.87 -1.61 -15.27
N ALA A 80 -7.88 -0.88 -14.15
CA ALA A 80 -9.10 -0.70 -13.35
C ALA A 80 -10.21 -0.04 -14.18
N MET A 81 -9.90 1.02 -14.93
CA MET A 81 -10.87 1.67 -15.81
C MET A 81 -11.36 0.76 -16.93
N MET A 82 -10.47 0.00 -17.57
CA MET A 82 -10.85 -0.97 -18.61
C MET A 82 -11.80 -2.05 -18.09
N GLN A 83 -11.73 -2.42 -16.80
CA GLN A 83 -12.70 -3.34 -16.20
C GLN A 83 -13.99 -2.65 -15.74
N VAL A 84 -13.88 -1.46 -15.14
CA VAL A 84 -15.02 -0.75 -14.55
C VAL A 84 -15.92 -0.13 -15.62
N ILE A 85 -15.37 0.43 -16.71
CA ILE A 85 -16.16 1.13 -17.73
C ILE A 85 -17.12 0.19 -18.47
N PRO A 86 -16.72 -1.01 -18.95
CA PRO A 86 -17.65 -1.97 -19.52
C PRO A 86 -18.70 -2.42 -18.53
N LEU A 87 -18.34 -2.60 -17.25
CA LEU A 87 -19.26 -3.07 -16.20
C LEU A 87 -20.32 -2.02 -15.87
N VAL A 88 -19.91 -0.76 -15.65
CA VAL A 88 -20.82 0.37 -15.36
C VAL A 88 -21.68 0.67 -16.58
N SER A 89 -21.11 0.65 -17.78
CA SER A 89 -21.87 0.81 -19.02
C SER A 89 -22.89 -0.31 -19.16
N PHE A 90 -22.49 -1.57 -18.96
CA PHE A 90 -23.42 -2.69 -19.00
C PHE A 90 -24.57 -2.51 -17.99
N LEU A 91 -24.26 -2.17 -16.73
CA LEU A 91 -25.26 -2.02 -15.67
C LEU A 91 -26.19 -0.81 -15.90
N PHE A 92 -25.67 0.32 -16.38
CA PHE A 92 -26.45 1.53 -16.62
C PHE A 92 -27.36 1.43 -17.85
N TYR A 93 -26.93 0.69 -18.87
CA TYR A 93 -27.68 0.54 -20.12
C TYR A 93 -28.52 -0.74 -20.19
N LEU A 94 -28.57 -1.57 -19.15
CA LEU A 94 -29.23 -2.88 -19.13
C LEU A 94 -30.64 -2.91 -19.76
N ASP A 95 -31.46 -1.89 -19.49
CA ASP A 95 -32.85 -1.75 -19.99
C ASP A 95 -33.03 -0.69 -21.08
N ARG A 96 -31.92 -0.13 -21.57
CA ARG A 96 -31.92 1.02 -22.46
C ARG A 96 -31.65 0.62 -23.91
N PRO A 97 -32.28 1.25 -24.93
CA PRO A 97 -32.03 0.94 -26.33
C PRO A 97 -30.55 1.10 -26.73
N GLU A 98 -29.79 1.92 -25.99
CA GLU A 98 -28.34 2.13 -26.12
C GLU A 98 -27.52 0.86 -25.82
N ARG A 99 -28.06 -0.14 -25.10
CA ARG A 99 -27.42 -1.47 -24.96
C ARG A 99 -27.10 -2.10 -26.31
N LYS A 100 -27.96 -1.89 -27.31
CA LYS A 100 -27.74 -2.39 -28.67
C LYS A 100 -26.49 -1.79 -29.32
N PHE A 101 -26.09 -0.57 -28.94
CA PHE A 101 -24.84 0.03 -29.39
C PHE A 101 -23.64 -0.67 -28.72
N LEU A 102 -23.69 -0.86 -27.41
CA LEU A 102 -22.64 -1.56 -26.67
C LEU A 102 -22.45 -3.01 -27.13
N ASP A 103 -23.52 -3.77 -27.33
CA ASP A 103 -23.47 -5.14 -27.86
C ASP A 103 -22.78 -5.19 -29.23
N ARG A 104 -22.99 -4.17 -30.08
CA ARG A 104 -22.31 -4.08 -31.38
C ARG A 104 -20.82 -3.76 -31.23
N CYS A 105 -20.44 -2.87 -30.31
CA CYS A 105 -19.04 -2.57 -30.01
C CYS A 105 -18.30 -3.80 -29.48
N VAL A 106 -18.90 -4.54 -28.54
CA VAL A 106 -18.34 -5.78 -27.98
C VAL A 106 -18.24 -6.86 -29.06
N LYS A 107 -19.29 -7.06 -29.86
CA LYS A 107 -19.28 -8.04 -30.96
C LYS A 107 -18.26 -7.72 -32.04
N ALA A 108 -17.93 -6.44 -32.22
CA ALA A 108 -16.89 -5.99 -33.12
C ALA A 108 -15.48 -5.95 -32.48
N GLU A 109 -15.34 -6.41 -31.23
CA GLU A 109 -14.11 -6.31 -30.43
C GLU A 109 -13.52 -4.89 -30.38
N ASN A 110 -14.38 -3.88 -30.51
CA ASN A 110 -14.01 -2.48 -30.60
C ASN A 110 -14.55 -1.72 -29.38
N ALA A 111 -13.92 -1.95 -28.23
CA ALA A 111 -14.28 -1.30 -26.97
C ALA A 111 -13.95 0.21 -26.99
N ASP A 112 -12.94 0.63 -27.76
CA ASP A 112 -12.53 2.04 -27.87
C ASP A 112 -13.65 2.92 -28.46
N ALA A 113 -14.54 2.36 -29.27
CA ALA A 113 -15.71 3.06 -29.80
C ALA A 113 -16.72 3.50 -28.70
N ILE A 114 -16.63 2.95 -27.50
CA ILE A 114 -17.47 3.35 -26.35
C ILE A 114 -16.97 4.68 -25.75
N LEU A 115 -15.69 5.02 -25.95
CA LEU A 115 -15.00 6.14 -25.31
C LEU A 115 -14.82 7.37 -26.22
N ARG A 116 -15.45 7.38 -27.39
CA ARG A 116 -15.25 8.39 -28.45
C ARG A 116 -16.50 9.24 -28.65
#